data_AF-A0A7Z9UYK9-F1
#
_entry.id   AF-A0A7Z9UYK9-F1
#
_cell.length_a   1.000
_cell.length_b   1.000
_cell.length_c   1.000
_cell.angle_alpha   90.00
_cell.angle_beta   90.00
_cell.angle_gamma   90.00
#
_symmetry.space_group_name_H-M   'P 1'
#
loop_
_entity.id
_entity.type
_entity.pdbx_description
1 polymer ?
#
loop_
_entity_poly.entity_id
_entity_poly.type
_entity_poly.pdbx_seq_one_letter_code
_entity_poly.pdbx_strand_id
1 'polypeptide(L)'
;MKPIFRYMLLLFLPLALISCADKKESAQSCAVQLDEQKYSTVAENTNCTNYERGSAYLGQAGVSFENFLKTGATDNLTKTLGISKLSSATDYTTGNRGYVTKALCLIGANTIVTSSRCGGSSRTRSNDEVEISMFANIADLIYLNYGVLDTDSNGTVSTAETNAFSNTSGVSSSGGGTGLSSYSRFEVVAGSSSYIANSDLTSCVSYTDNYVVDPATGDGTCAALLVAGSITEIRPIFKFDNMTDITGGGSLSSRIDMVRELTIISTALDEDFSSLGISSTNSLRTSLSAGLSKLDNGAKAKNDGTCSAA
;
A
#
# COMPACT_ATOMS: atom_id res chain seq x y z
N MET A 1 -12.32 -29.48 15.45
CA MET A 1 -12.15 -28.07 15.88
C MET A 1 -13.36 -27.67 16.72
N LYS A 2 -13.40 -28.04 18.00
CA LYS A 2 -14.54 -27.84 18.90
C LYS A 2 -14.22 -27.33 20.33
N PRO A 3 -12.97 -27.23 20.83
CA PRO A 3 -12.79 -26.79 22.22
C PRO A 3 -12.53 -25.27 22.38
N ILE A 4 -12.16 -24.53 21.34
CA ILE A 4 -11.79 -23.11 21.46
C ILE A 4 -13.03 -22.21 21.60
N PHE A 5 -14.15 -22.60 20.99
CA PHE A 5 -15.42 -21.84 21.01
C PHE A 5 -16.16 -21.87 22.36
N ARG A 6 -15.75 -22.75 23.29
CA ARG A 6 -16.44 -22.93 24.59
C ARG A 6 -15.92 -22.01 25.68
N TYR A 7 -14.69 -21.49 25.56
CA TYR A 7 -14.10 -20.62 26.56
C TYR A 7 -14.44 -19.13 26.38
N MET A 8 -14.88 -18.72 25.17
CA MET A 8 -15.38 -17.36 24.93
C MET A 8 -16.80 -17.12 25.49
N LEU A 9 -17.51 -18.19 25.86
CA LEU A 9 -18.86 -18.14 26.40
C LEU A 9 -18.91 -17.74 27.89
N LEU A 10 -17.77 -17.72 28.59
CA LEU A 10 -17.69 -17.50 30.05
C LEU A 10 -17.36 -16.06 30.46
N LEU A 11 -17.14 -15.15 29.51
CA LEU A 11 -16.96 -13.71 29.80
C LEU A 11 -18.26 -12.91 29.77
N PHE A 12 -19.40 -13.53 29.42
CA PHE A 12 -20.72 -12.89 29.40
C PHE A 12 -21.43 -13.04 30.74
N LEU A 13 -20.98 -12.28 31.74
CA LEU A 13 -21.82 -11.93 32.88
C LEU A 13 -22.59 -10.65 32.51
N PRO A 14 -23.93 -10.62 32.53
CA PRO A 14 -24.69 -9.45 32.09
C PRO A 14 -24.68 -8.40 33.20
N LEU A 15 -23.93 -7.30 33.02
CA LEU A 15 -24.23 -6.05 33.71
C LEU A 15 -25.36 -5.36 32.95
N ALA A 16 -26.60 -5.67 33.34
CA ALA A 16 -27.76 -4.86 33.02
C ALA A 16 -28.27 -4.17 34.28
N LEU A 17 -28.74 -2.93 34.09
CA LEU A 17 -29.53 -2.07 34.97
C LEU A 17 -28.74 -1.09 35.85
N ILE A 18 -28.75 0.20 35.46
CA ILE A 18 -29.44 1.28 36.17
C ILE A 18 -30.02 2.23 35.10
N SER A 19 -31.35 2.38 35.10
CA SER A 19 -32.08 3.42 34.38
C SER A 19 -32.22 4.67 35.26
N CYS A 20 -32.24 5.86 34.65
CA CYS A 20 -33.14 6.93 35.05
C CYS A 20 -33.53 7.75 33.81
N ALA A 21 -34.83 7.81 33.55
CA ALA A 21 -35.47 8.71 32.60
C ALA A 21 -35.46 10.16 33.13
N ASP A 22 -35.39 11.14 32.22
CA ASP A 22 -36.45 12.13 31.94
C ASP A 22 -35.88 13.50 31.50
N LYS A 23 -36.02 13.81 30.21
CA LYS A 23 -36.38 15.13 29.65
C LYS A 23 -36.56 15.00 28.14
N LYS A 24 -37.78 15.26 27.68
CA LYS A 24 -38.21 15.10 26.29
C LYS A 24 -38.03 16.44 25.55
N GLU A 25 -37.03 16.53 24.67
CA GLU A 25 -37.14 17.09 23.31
C GLU A 25 -35.84 16.86 22.49
N SER A 26 -36.00 16.14 21.37
CA SER A 26 -35.14 16.11 20.16
C SER A 26 -33.62 15.84 20.25
N ALA A 27 -33.22 14.62 20.62
CA ALA A 27 -32.16 13.84 19.94
C ALA A 27 -32.03 12.49 20.65
N GLN A 28 -32.34 11.37 19.99
CA GLN A 28 -31.90 10.06 20.50
C GLN A 28 -30.37 10.09 20.64
N SER A 29 -29.80 9.52 21.69
CA SER A 29 -28.35 9.44 21.84
C SER A 29 -27.72 8.69 20.66
N CYS A 30 -26.48 9.02 20.29
CA CYS A 30 -25.80 8.39 19.17
C CYS A 30 -25.69 6.87 19.34
N ALA A 31 -25.46 6.38 20.56
CA ALA A 31 -25.55 4.97 20.93
C ALA A 31 -26.91 4.33 20.61
N VAL A 32 -28.03 4.95 20.99
CA VAL A 32 -29.38 4.42 20.66
C VAL A 32 -29.61 4.39 19.15
N GLN A 33 -29.14 5.42 18.43
CA GLN A 33 -29.24 5.46 16.98
C GLN A 33 -28.37 4.39 16.30
N LEU A 34 -27.21 4.06 16.87
CA LEU A 34 -26.38 2.92 16.42
C LEU A 34 -27.10 1.59 16.60
N ASP A 35 -27.71 1.37 17.76
CA ASP A 35 -28.47 0.15 18.05
C ASP A 35 -29.68 -0.01 17.11
N GLU A 36 -30.31 1.11 16.74
CA GLU A 36 -31.38 1.17 15.74
C GLU A 36 -30.86 1.13 14.28
N GLN A 37 -29.56 0.91 14.07
CA GLN A 37 -28.90 0.82 12.77
C GLN A 37 -29.02 2.09 11.91
N LYS A 38 -29.21 3.26 12.53
CA LYS A 38 -29.23 4.58 11.86
C LYS A 38 -27.81 5.09 11.57
N TYR A 39 -27.01 4.22 10.95
CA TYR A 39 -25.57 4.43 10.80
C TYR A 39 -25.21 5.70 10.01
N SER A 40 -25.92 6.01 8.93
CA SER A 40 -25.66 7.23 8.15
C SER A 40 -25.88 8.51 8.97
N THR A 41 -26.85 8.49 9.89
CA THR A 41 -27.16 9.63 10.77
C THR A 41 -26.07 9.84 11.81
N VAL A 42 -25.60 8.75 12.43
CA VAL A 42 -24.55 8.82 13.46
C VAL A 42 -23.21 9.20 12.87
N ALA A 43 -22.82 8.61 11.73
CA ALA A 43 -21.49 8.78 11.15
C ALA A 43 -21.16 10.24 10.79
N GLU A 44 -22.15 10.96 10.26
CA GLU A 44 -22.02 12.35 9.82
C GLU A 44 -22.33 13.38 10.94
N ASN A 45 -22.78 12.92 12.11
CA ASN A 45 -23.09 13.80 13.24
C ASN A 45 -21.84 14.07 14.09
N THR A 46 -21.30 15.28 14.00
CA THR A 46 -20.10 15.71 14.73
C THR A 46 -20.30 15.82 16.24
N ASN A 47 -21.53 15.75 16.75
CA ASN A 47 -21.81 15.69 18.19
C ASN A 47 -21.65 14.27 18.76
N CYS A 48 -21.59 13.25 17.90
CA CYS A 48 -21.26 11.90 18.31
C CYS A 48 -19.75 11.75 18.51
N THR A 49 -19.36 10.87 19.41
CA THR A 49 -17.95 10.54 19.64
C THR A 49 -17.33 9.89 18.40
N ASN A 50 -16.01 9.98 18.26
CA ASN A 50 -15.29 9.30 17.18
C ASN A 50 -15.50 7.78 17.21
N TYR A 51 -15.61 7.18 18.39
CA TYR A 51 -16.00 5.78 18.57
C TYR A 51 -17.34 5.50 17.89
N GLU A 52 -18.39 6.26 18.23
CA GLU A 52 -19.73 6.06 17.66
C GLU A 52 -19.76 6.28 16.16
N ARG A 53 -19.08 7.32 15.67
CA ARG A 53 -18.99 7.65 14.25
C ARG A 53 -18.20 6.59 13.46
N GLY A 54 -17.10 6.10 14.02
CA GLY A 54 -16.31 5.01 13.45
C GLY A 54 -17.11 3.71 13.35
N SER A 55 -17.82 3.35 14.42
CA SER A 55 -18.75 2.22 14.45
C SER A 55 -19.87 2.37 13.43
N ALA A 56 -20.41 3.58 13.27
CA ALA A 56 -21.43 3.87 12.29
C ALA A 56 -20.91 3.73 10.84
N TYR A 57 -19.69 4.18 10.56
CA TYR A 57 -19.07 3.93 9.25
C TYR A 57 -18.90 2.43 8.98
N LEU A 58 -18.49 1.62 9.97
CA LEU A 58 -18.43 0.17 9.80
C LEU A 58 -19.81 -0.46 9.60
N GLY A 59 -20.83 0.00 10.31
CA GLY A 59 -22.21 -0.43 10.09
C GLY A 59 -22.70 -0.17 8.67
N GLN A 60 -22.38 1.01 8.09
CA GLN A 60 -22.67 1.30 6.67
C GLN A 60 -21.89 0.41 5.71
N ALA A 61 -20.70 -0.03 6.09
CA ALA A 61 -19.90 -1.00 5.32
C ALA A 61 -20.43 -2.45 5.43
N GLY A 62 -21.54 -2.69 6.14
CA GLY A 62 -22.06 -4.02 6.43
C GLY A 62 -21.31 -4.77 7.53
N VAL A 63 -20.30 -4.13 8.15
CA VAL A 63 -19.46 -4.68 9.23
C VAL A 63 -20.20 -4.50 10.55
N SER A 64 -21.17 -5.37 10.80
CA SER A 64 -21.87 -5.48 12.08
C SER A 64 -21.79 -6.92 12.59
N PHE A 65 -21.73 -7.12 13.91
CA PHE A 65 -21.77 -8.45 14.52
C PHE A 65 -22.98 -9.27 14.01
N GLU A 66 -24.12 -8.63 13.79
CA GLU A 66 -25.32 -9.28 13.26
C GLU A 66 -25.11 -9.82 11.84
N ASN A 67 -24.38 -9.10 10.98
CA ASN A 67 -24.10 -9.56 9.63
C ASN A 67 -23.02 -10.64 9.59
N PHE A 68 -22.02 -10.58 10.47
CA PHE A 68 -20.99 -11.62 10.58
C PHE A 68 -21.51 -12.94 11.19
N LEU A 69 -22.52 -12.89 12.06
CA LEU A 69 -23.06 -14.05 12.77
C LEU A 69 -24.25 -14.73 12.07
N LYS A 70 -24.77 -14.15 10.98
CA LYS A 70 -25.81 -14.81 10.17
C LYS A 70 -25.25 -16.12 9.61
N THR A 71 -25.99 -17.21 9.78
CA THR A 71 -25.63 -18.50 9.16
C THR A 71 -25.46 -18.31 7.65
N GLY A 72 -24.29 -18.67 7.13
CA GLY A 72 -23.92 -18.50 5.72
C GLY A 72 -23.30 -17.13 5.37
N ALA A 73 -23.14 -16.22 6.32
CA ALA A 73 -22.47 -14.92 6.10
C ALA A 73 -21.03 -15.08 5.60
N THR A 74 -20.33 -16.09 6.12
CA THR A 74 -18.97 -16.45 5.71
C THR A 74 -18.90 -17.18 4.39
N ASP A 75 -20.02 -17.72 3.90
CA ASP A 75 -20.07 -18.52 2.66
C ASP A 75 -19.95 -17.61 1.42
N ASN A 76 -20.29 -16.32 1.56
CA ASN A 76 -20.10 -15.32 0.53
C ASN A 76 -19.89 -13.93 1.15
N LEU A 77 -18.67 -13.64 1.60
CA LEU A 77 -18.32 -12.35 2.19
C LEU A 77 -18.51 -11.18 1.21
N THR A 78 -18.27 -11.41 -0.09
CA THR A 78 -18.51 -10.41 -1.14
C THR A 78 -19.94 -9.90 -1.10
N LYS A 79 -20.92 -10.81 -1.02
CA LYS A 79 -22.33 -10.45 -0.93
C LYS A 79 -22.71 -9.90 0.45
N THR A 80 -22.23 -10.53 1.52
CA THR A 80 -22.57 -10.14 2.90
C THR A 80 -22.11 -8.71 3.23
N LEU A 81 -20.91 -8.33 2.78
CA LEU A 81 -20.35 -7.01 3.02
C LEU A 81 -20.63 -6.04 1.86
N GLY A 82 -21.18 -6.49 0.73
CA GLY A 82 -21.37 -5.64 -0.45
C GLY A 82 -20.05 -5.20 -1.07
N ILE A 83 -19.07 -6.11 -1.09
CA ILE A 83 -17.76 -5.88 -1.70
C ILE A 83 -17.96 -5.71 -3.20
N SER A 84 -17.49 -4.57 -3.69
CA SER A 84 -17.46 -4.27 -5.12
C SER A 84 -16.05 -4.51 -5.64
N LYS A 85 -15.94 -4.89 -6.91
CA LYS A 85 -14.65 -4.95 -7.60
C LYS A 85 -13.95 -3.60 -7.53
N LEU A 86 -12.69 -3.64 -7.14
CA LEU A 86 -11.82 -2.48 -7.01
C LEU A 86 -10.97 -2.32 -8.28
N SER A 87 -10.72 -1.06 -8.63
CA SER A 87 -9.85 -0.73 -9.76
C SER A 87 -8.36 -0.94 -9.43
N SER A 88 -7.99 -0.72 -8.16
CA SER A 88 -6.67 -0.97 -7.60
C SER A 88 -6.77 -1.24 -6.09
N ALA A 89 -5.69 -1.74 -5.50
CA ALA A 89 -5.55 -1.85 -4.04
C ALA A 89 -5.64 -0.48 -3.33
N THR A 90 -5.25 0.59 -4.02
CA THR A 90 -5.30 1.98 -3.55
C THR A 90 -6.67 2.66 -3.75
N ASP A 91 -7.67 1.94 -4.29
CA ASP A 91 -9.04 2.45 -4.40
C ASP A 91 -9.76 2.39 -3.05
N TYR A 92 -9.69 3.49 -2.30
CA TYR A 92 -10.27 3.59 -0.97
C TYR A 92 -11.74 3.99 -0.93
N THR A 93 -12.36 4.24 -2.09
CA THR A 93 -13.65 4.94 -2.18
C THR A 93 -14.77 4.11 -2.76
N THR A 94 -14.44 3.10 -3.57
CA THR A 94 -15.44 2.29 -4.28
C THR A 94 -16.29 1.47 -3.31
N GLY A 95 -17.62 1.58 -3.51
CA GLY A 95 -18.61 0.82 -2.76
C GLY A 95 -18.49 0.99 -1.24
N ASN A 96 -18.72 -0.11 -0.53
CA ASN A 96 -18.72 -0.10 0.93
C ASN A 96 -17.32 0.06 1.56
N ARG A 97 -16.24 -0.16 0.78
CA ARG A 97 -14.87 0.13 1.24
C ARG A 97 -14.69 1.62 1.55
N GLY A 98 -15.41 2.50 0.87
CA GLY A 98 -15.44 3.93 1.16
C GLY A 98 -15.79 4.24 2.62
N TYR A 99 -16.75 3.52 3.20
CA TYR A 99 -17.11 3.68 4.61
C TYR A 99 -16.04 3.12 5.54
N VAL A 100 -15.43 1.98 5.22
CA VAL A 100 -14.29 1.44 5.99
C VAL A 100 -13.14 2.43 6.02
N THR A 101 -12.82 3.04 4.88
CA THR A 101 -11.81 4.10 4.80
C THR A 101 -12.17 5.30 5.66
N LYS A 102 -13.43 5.77 5.65
CA LYS A 102 -13.86 6.86 6.53
C LYS A 102 -13.69 6.50 8.01
N ALA A 103 -13.99 5.26 8.41
CA ALA A 103 -13.72 4.78 9.77
C ALA A 103 -12.22 4.85 10.07
N LEU A 104 -11.37 4.26 9.22
CA LEU A 104 -9.91 4.26 9.42
C LEU A 104 -9.30 5.66 9.44
N CYS A 105 -9.78 6.60 8.62
CA CYS A 105 -9.29 7.97 8.65
C CYS A 105 -9.74 8.75 9.88
N LEU A 106 -10.81 8.33 10.54
CA LEU A 106 -11.30 8.94 11.77
C LEU A 106 -10.61 8.34 13.01
N ILE A 107 -10.58 7.01 13.10
CA ILE A 107 -10.19 6.29 14.31
C ILE A 107 -8.97 5.36 14.18
N GLY A 108 -8.46 5.18 12.97
CA GLY A 108 -7.39 4.23 12.66
C GLY A 108 -6.05 4.53 13.32
N ALA A 109 -5.10 3.61 13.15
CA ALA A 109 -3.72 3.79 13.56
C ALA A 109 -3.08 5.02 12.89
N ASN A 110 -2.12 5.65 13.56
CA ASN A 110 -1.45 6.84 13.04
C ASN A 110 -0.77 6.57 11.69
N THR A 111 -0.25 5.36 11.50
CA THR A 111 0.32 4.88 10.22
C THR A 111 -0.66 4.98 9.05
N ILE A 112 -1.97 4.81 9.29
CA ILE A 112 -3.03 4.99 8.28
C ILE A 112 -3.46 6.45 8.20
N VAL A 113 -3.75 7.09 9.34
CA VAL A 113 -4.30 8.44 9.40
C VAL A 113 -3.37 9.48 8.77
N THR A 114 -2.05 9.35 8.94
CA THR A 114 -1.08 10.26 8.33
C THR A 114 -0.64 9.87 6.93
N SER A 115 -1.09 8.73 6.42
CA SER A 115 -0.75 8.28 5.07
C SER A 115 -1.49 9.09 4.00
N SER A 116 -1.09 8.92 2.74
CA SER A 116 -1.79 9.49 1.57
C SER A 116 -3.25 9.06 1.46
N ARG A 117 -3.66 7.98 2.15
CA ARG A 117 -5.06 7.52 2.20
C ARG A 117 -5.98 8.54 2.88
N CYS A 118 -5.49 9.20 3.93
CA CYS A 118 -6.31 10.04 4.80
C CYS A 118 -5.82 11.49 4.90
N GLY A 119 -4.50 11.73 4.78
CA GLY A 119 -3.91 13.07 4.86
C GLY A 119 -4.13 13.78 6.21
N GLY A 120 -4.40 13.02 7.27
CA GLY A 120 -4.69 13.52 8.60
C GLY A 120 -3.43 13.76 9.44
N SER A 121 -3.65 14.08 10.72
CA SER A 121 -2.59 14.27 11.71
C SER A 121 -2.63 13.18 12.77
N SER A 122 -1.47 12.82 13.32
CA SER A 122 -1.40 11.85 14.41
C SER A 122 -2.21 12.32 15.61
N ARG A 123 -2.82 11.36 16.32
CA ARG A 123 -3.61 11.63 17.51
C ARG A 123 -3.45 10.53 18.55
N THR A 124 -3.76 10.86 19.80
CA THR A 124 -3.99 9.86 20.84
C THR A 124 -5.36 9.23 20.62
N ARG A 125 -5.44 7.91 20.88
CA ARG A 125 -6.65 7.11 20.68
C ARG A 125 -7.09 6.53 22.01
N SER A 126 -8.39 6.48 22.25
CA SER A 126 -8.97 5.73 23.36
C SER A 126 -8.99 4.22 23.05
N ASN A 127 -9.12 3.37 24.07
CA ASN A 127 -9.20 1.91 23.86
C ASN A 127 -10.40 1.53 22.99
N ASP A 128 -11.54 2.21 23.17
CA ASP A 128 -12.76 1.96 22.38
C ASP A 128 -12.52 2.32 20.90
N GLU A 129 -11.80 3.41 20.60
CA GLU A 129 -11.40 3.73 19.23
C GLU A 129 -10.44 2.71 18.63
N VAL A 130 -9.52 2.15 19.45
CA VAL A 130 -8.59 1.11 19.02
C VAL A 130 -9.33 -0.19 18.68
N GLU A 131 -10.36 -0.55 19.44
CA GLU A 131 -11.19 -1.72 19.14
C GLU A 131 -11.88 -1.58 17.79
N ILE A 132 -12.51 -0.43 17.53
CA ILE A 132 -13.17 -0.20 16.24
C ILE A 132 -12.13 -0.07 15.11
N SER A 133 -10.95 0.50 15.37
CA SER A 133 -9.82 0.52 14.42
C SER A 133 -9.39 -0.90 14.02
N MET A 134 -9.28 -1.82 14.99
CA MET A 134 -8.96 -3.22 14.73
C MET A 134 -10.00 -3.86 13.79
N PHE A 135 -11.29 -3.68 14.06
CA PHE A 135 -12.35 -4.20 13.18
C PHE A 135 -12.34 -3.54 11.79
N ALA A 136 -12.08 -2.23 11.73
CA ALA A 136 -11.97 -1.52 10.47
C ALA A 136 -10.81 -2.04 9.61
N ASN A 137 -9.66 -2.34 10.22
CA ASN A 137 -8.51 -2.93 9.54
C ASN A 137 -8.79 -4.36 9.05
N ILE A 138 -9.47 -5.19 9.85
CA ILE A 138 -9.90 -6.53 9.42
C ILE A 138 -10.86 -6.42 8.23
N ALA A 139 -11.84 -5.51 8.29
CA ALA A 139 -12.76 -5.28 7.20
C ALA A 139 -12.00 -4.83 5.94
N ASP A 140 -11.09 -3.86 6.05
CA ASP A 140 -10.33 -3.36 4.92
C ASP A 140 -9.44 -4.44 4.30
N LEU A 141 -8.89 -5.35 5.11
CA LEU A 141 -8.17 -6.52 4.61
C LEU A 141 -9.08 -7.43 3.78
N ILE A 142 -10.32 -7.67 4.23
CA ILE A 142 -11.31 -8.47 3.49
C ILE A 142 -11.67 -7.76 2.17
N TYR A 143 -11.97 -6.45 2.21
CA TYR A 143 -12.26 -5.66 1.02
C TYR A 143 -11.09 -5.64 0.04
N LEU A 144 -9.86 -5.56 0.53
CA LEU A 144 -8.67 -5.57 -0.30
C LEU A 144 -8.50 -6.93 -1.00
N ASN A 145 -8.64 -8.03 -0.26
CA ASN A 145 -8.49 -9.37 -0.84
C ASN A 145 -9.59 -9.69 -1.84
N TYR A 146 -10.86 -9.53 -1.46
CA TYR A 146 -11.97 -9.86 -2.37
C TYR A 146 -12.15 -8.78 -3.45
N GLY A 147 -12.12 -7.50 -3.10
CA GLY A 147 -12.31 -6.43 -4.08
C GLY A 147 -11.25 -6.40 -5.18
N VAL A 148 -10.00 -6.80 -4.90
CA VAL A 148 -8.93 -6.87 -5.91
C VAL A 148 -8.89 -8.23 -6.61
N LEU A 149 -9.06 -9.34 -5.87
CA LEU A 149 -8.83 -10.69 -6.42
C LEU A 149 -10.11 -11.38 -6.92
N ASP A 150 -11.28 -11.12 -6.35
CA ASP A 150 -12.58 -11.68 -6.77
C ASP A 150 -13.13 -10.86 -7.96
N THR A 151 -12.52 -11.08 -9.11
CA THR A 151 -12.70 -10.28 -10.33
C THR A 151 -14.06 -10.46 -10.99
N ASP A 152 -14.75 -11.57 -10.70
CA ASP A 152 -16.12 -11.85 -11.13
C ASP A 152 -17.15 -11.59 -10.02
N SER A 153 -16.69 -11.23 -8.81
CA SER A 153 -17.50 -10.86 -7.65
C SER A 153 -18.47 -11.97 -7.22
N ASN A 154 -18.09 -13.23 -7.42
CA ASN A 154 -18.91 -14.38 -7.07
C ASN A 154 -18.80 -14.79 -5.59
N GLY A 155 -17.87 -14.20 -4.83
CA GLY A 155 -17.61 -14.52 -3.43
C GLY A 155 -16.52 -15.56 -3.18
N THR A 156 -15.86 -16.04 -4.23
CA THR A 156 -14.81 -17.06 -4.19
C THR A 156 -13.61 -16.58 -4.99
N VAL A 157 -12.48 -16.36 -4.30
CA VAL A 157 -11.21 -16.10 -4.97
C VAL A 157 -10.66 -17.41 -5.52
N SER A 158 -10.76 -17.60 -6.84
CA SER A 158 -10.35 -18.82 -7.53
C SER A 158 -8.85 -18.86 -7.85
N THR A 159 -8.30 -20.05 -8.09
CA THR A 159 -6.91 -20.21 -8.56
C THR A 159 -6.63 -19.45 -9.86
N ALA A 160 -7.63 -19.36 -10.75
CA ALA A 160 -7.49 -18.63 -12.01
C ALA A 160 -7.27 -17.13 -11.76
N GLU A 161 -7.98 -16.55 -10.80
CA GLU A 161 -7.87 -15.14 -10.44
C GLU A 161 -6.57 -14.84 -9.71
N THR A 162 -6.16 -15.70 -8.77
CA THR A 162 -4.87 -15.55 -8.10
C THR A 162 -3.71 -15.68 -9.09
N ASN A 163 -3.83 -16.57 -10.09
CA ASN A 163 -2.83 -16.73 -11.15
C ASN A 163 -2.81 -15.51 -12.08
N ALA A 164 -3.97 -14.95 -12.42
CA ALA A 164 -4.05 -13.73 -13.22
C ALA A 164 -3.39 -12.54 -12.49
N PHE A 165 -3.66 -12.40 -11.19
CA PHE A 165 -3.05 -11.35 -10.37
C PHE A 165 -1.54 -11.55 -10.21
N SER A 166 -1.07 -12.78 -9.98
CA SER A 166 0.38 -13.07 -9.82
C SER A 166 1.15 -13.17 -11.13
N ASN A 167 0.49 -13.08 -12.29
CA ASN A 167 1.13 -13.19 -13.59
C ASN A 167 2.10 -12.03 -13.86
N THR A 168 3.40 -12.30 -13.84
CA THR A 168 4.47 -11.36 -14.15
C THR A 168 4.94 -11.42 -15.60
N SER A 169 4.13 -11.95 -16.53
CA SER A 169 4.45 -11.95 -17.96
C SER A 169 4.85 -10.56 -18.44
N GLY A 170 5.96 -10.49 -19.18
CA GLY A 170 6.58 -9.23 -19.59
C GLY A 170 7.67 -8.75 -18.63
N VAL A 171 7.59 -9.08 -17.34
CA VAL A 171 8.66 -8.82 -16.37
C VAL A 171 9.70 -9.92 -16.49
N SER A 172 10.93 -9.56 -16.86
CA SER A 172 12.06 -10.48 -16.89
C SER A 172 13.12 -10.06 -15.88
N SER A 173 13.81 -11.04 -15.30
CA SER A 173 15.04 -10.79 -14.54
C SER A 173 16.21 -10.37 -15.43
N SER A 174 16.01 -10.44 -16.74
CA SER A 174 16.90 -9.91 -17.76
C SER A 174 16.66 -8.43 -18.03
N GLY A 175 15.95 -7.70 -17.15
CA GLY A 175 15.94 -6.24 -17.12
C GLY A 175 17.40 -5.80 -17.07
N GLY A 176 17.99 -5.68 -18.25
CA GLY A 176 19.43 -5.57 -18.43
C GLY A 176 19.84 -4.38 -17.62
N GLY A 177 20.61 -4.62 -16.56
CA GLY A 177 21.06 -3.57 -15.68
C GLY A 177 21.56 -2.43 -16.56
N THR A 178 21.12 -1.21 -16.27
CA THR A 178 21.52 -0.03 -17.02
C THR A 178 23.03 -0.07 -17.23
N GLY A 179 23.45 -0.30 -18.47
CA GLY A 179 24.86 -0.50 -18.79
C GLY A 179 25.52 0.86 -18.92
N LEU A 180 26.64 1.05 -18.24
CA LEU A 180 27.56 2.14 -18.59
C LEU A 180 28.36 1.67 -19.81
N SER A 181 28.05 2.23 -20.98
CA SER A 181 28.92 2.10 -22.15
C SER A 181 29.97 3.20 -22.09
N SER A 182 31.22 2.86 -22.38
CA SER A 182 32.23 3.88 -22.65
C SER A 182 31.79 4.64 -23.89
N TYR A 183 31.53 5.93 -23.75
CA TYR A 183 31.33 6.77 -24.92
C TYR A 183 32.72 7.17 -25.42
N SER A 184 33.00 7.02 -26.71
CA SER A 184 34.30 7.35 -27.31
C SER A 184 34.52 8.87 -27.43
N ARG A 185 34.13 9.61 -26.37
CA ARG A 185 34.19 11.06 -26.26
C ARG A 185 34.72 11.42 -24.88
N PHE A 186 35.45 12.52 -24.84
CA PHE A 186 36.12 12.99 -23.64
C PHE A 186 35.77 14.45 -23.42
N GLU A 187 35.55 14.81 -22.18
CA GLU A 187 35.61 16.22 -21.79
C GLU A 187 37.08 16.60 -21.62
N VAL A 188 37.49 17.68 -22.29
CA VAL A 188 38.80 18.29 -22.15
C VAL A 188 38.62 19.66 -21.50
N VAL A 189 39.31 19.89 -20.39
CA VAL A 189 39.26 21.17 -19.66
C VAL A 189 40.59 21.89 -19.85
N ALA A 190 40.53 23.14 -20.28
CA ALA A 190 41.67 24.04 -20.39
C ALA A 190 41.32 25.40 -19.76
N GLY A 191 41.75 25.60 -18.50
CA GLY A 191 41.41 26.78 -17.73
C GLY A 191 39.90 26.83 -17.41
N SER A 192 39.22 27.89 -17.85
CA SER A 192 37.76 28.06 -17.69
C SER A 192 36.94 27.54 -18.88
N SER A 193 37.59 26.91 -19.87
CA SER A 193 36.96 26.41 -21.08
C SER A 193 36.90 24.89 -21.05
N SER A 194 35.74 24.34 -21.41
CA SER A 194 35.54 22.90 -21.58
C SER A 194 35.15 22.56 -23.03
N TYR A 195 35.66 21.42 -23.49
CA TYR A 195 35.47 20.94 -24.85
C TYR A 195 35.03 19.47 -24.83
N ILE A 196 34.20 19.07 -25.78
CA ILE A 196 33.94 17.65 -26.08
C ILE A 196 34.87 17.26 -27.22
N ALA A 197 35.71 16.26 -26.98
CA ALA A 197 36.69 15.73 -27.90
C ALA A 197 36.36 14.30 -28.32
N ASN A 198 36.84 13.91 -29.50
CA ASN A 198 36.98 12.49 -29.85
C ASN A 198 38.21 11.86 -29.15
N SER A 199 38.39 10.54 -29.32
CA SER A 199 39.39 9.76 -28.58
C SER A 199 40.85 10.11 -28.87
N ASP A 200 41.14 10.77 -29.98
CA ASP A 200 42.49 11.18 -30.38
C ASP A 200 42.68 12.72 -30.35
N LEU A 201 41.69 13.46 -29.82
CA LEU A 201 41.68 14.92 -29.70
C LEU A 201 41.79 15.70 -31.02
N THR A 202 41.64 15.01 -32.16
CA THR A 202 41.74 15.63 -33.49
C THR A 202 40.53 16.51 -33.81
N SER A 203 39.41 16.30 -33.13
CA SER A 203 38.17 17.04 -33.34
C SER A 203 37.52 17.42 -32.01
N CYS A 204 37.22 18.71 -31.85
CA CYS A 204 36.80 19.29 -30.59
C CYS A 204 35.77 20.41 -30.76
N VAL A 205 34.77 20.42 -29.88
CA VAL A 205 33.74 21.45 -29.83
C VAL A 205 33.66 22.03 -28.44
N SER A 206 33.68 23.36 -28.33
CA SER A 206 33.46 24.04 -27.05
C SER A 206 32.07 23.70 -26.53
N TYR A 207 31.96 23.44 -25.22
CA TYR A 207 30.65 23.21 -24.61
C TYR A 207 30.57 23.90 -23.25
N THR A 208 29.33 24.22 -22.85
CA THR A 208 29.04 24.83 -21.54
C THR A 208 28.23 23.86 -20.68
N ASP A 209 27.20 23.18 -21.21
CA ASP A 209 26.34 22.29 -20.40
C ASP A 209 25.73 21.10 -21.18
N ASN A 210 26.25 20.75 -22.36
CA ASN A 210 25.65 19.70 -23.19
C ASN A 210 26.66 18.68 -23.72
N TYR A 211 26.63 17.48 -23.13
CA TYR A 211 27.46 16.33 -23.52
C TYR A 211 26.97 15.61 -24.80
N VAL A 212 25.86 16.04 -25.42
CA VAL A 212 25.35 15.41 -26.65
C VAL A 212 25.98 15.95 -27.93
N VAL A 213 26.76 17.04 -27.84
CA VAL A 213 27.42 17.65 -29.00
C VAL A 213 28.39 16.67 -29.64
N ASP A 214 28.32 16.54 -30.97
CA ASP A 214 29.16 15.62 -31.71
C ASP A 214 30.52 16.27 -32.03
N PRO A 215 31.63 15.79 -31.43
CA PRO A 215 32.96 16.34 -31.69
C PRO A 215 33.34 16.26 -33.16
N ALA A 216 32.75 15.37 -33.97
CA ALA A 216 32.98 15.30 -35.41
C ALA A 216 32.62 16.59 -36.18
N THR A 217 31.84 17.49 -35.57
CA THR A 217 31.52 18.83 -36.14
C THR A 217 32.51 19.92 -35.73
N GLY A 218 33.50 19.57 -34.90
CA GLY A 218 34.47 20.48 -34.31
C GLY A 218 35.75 20.65 -35.11
N ASP A 219 36.76 21.21 -34.44
CA ASP A 219 38.07 21.52 -35.01
C ASP A 219 39.23 20.95 -34.18
N GLY A 220 40.47 21.20 -34.61
CA GLY A 220 41.68 20.70 -33.94
C GLY A 220 42.08 21.45 -32.66
N THR A 221 41.20 22.26 -32.04
CA THR A 221 41.54 23.08 -30.88
C THR A 221 42.15 22.27 -29.73
N CYS A 222 41.60 21.10 -29.43
CA CYS A 222 42.12 20.27 -28.34
C CYS A 222 43.51 19.69 -28.61
N ALA A 223 43.82 19.32 -29.85
CA ALA A 223 45.18 18.93 -30.23
C ALA A 223 46.18 20.09 -30.04
N ALA A 224 45.80 21.32 -30.40
CA ALA A 224 46.62 22.50 -30.19
C ALA A 224 46.84 22.79 -28.68
N LEU A 225 45.78 22.67 -27.86
CA LEU A 225 45.85 22.84 -26.41
C LEU A 225 46.73 21.76 -25.75
N LEU A 226 46.71 20.52 -26.26
CA LEU A 226 47.59 19.45 -25.79
C LEU A 226 49.06 19.79 -26.07
N VAL A 227 49.40 20.20 -27.29
CA VAL A 227 50.77 20.59 -27.67
C VAL A 227 51.25 21.80 -26.86
N ALA A 228 50.35 22.74 -26.57
CA ALA A 228 50.62 23.91 -25.74
C ALA A 228 50.71 23.60 -24.22
N GLY A 229 50.46 22.36 -23.79
CA GLY A 229 50.45 21.98 -22.37
C GLY A 229 49.38 22.71 -21.56
N SER A 230 48.30 23.17 -22.20
CA SER A 230 47.25 24.00 -21.58
C SER A 230 46.05 23.19 -21.06
N ILE A 231 46.01 21.88 -21.34
CA ILE A 231 44.99 20.98 -20.82
C ILE A 231 45.27 20.69 -19.34
N THR A 232 44.29 21.00 -18.50
CA THR A 232 44.37 20.77 -17.04
C THR A 232 43.70 19.45 -16.64
N GLU A 233 42.70 18.99 -17.39
CA GLU A 233 41.96 17.76 -17.08
C GLU A 233 41.40 17.10 -18.36
N ILE A 234 41.37 15.78 -18.38
CA ILE A 234 40.64 14.99 -19.38
C ILE A 234 39.75 13.99 -18.64
N ARG A 235 38.43 14.08 -18.86
CA ARG A 235 37.44 13.20 -18.24
C ARG A 235 36.77 12.31 -19.29
N PRO A 236 36.70 10.98 -19.10
CA PRO A 236 35.90 10.13 -19.96
C PRO A 236 34.41 10.46 -19.78
N ILE A 237 33.67 10.54 -20.88
CA ILE A 237 32.21 10.67 -20.85
C ILE A 237 31.62 9.27 -20.90
N PHE A 238 30.81 8.92 -19.90
CA PHE A 238 30.02 7.69 -19.94
C PHE A 238 28.62 8.01 -20.43
N LYS A 239 28.16 7.27 -21.44
CA LYS A 239 26.79 7.39 -21.90
C LYS A 239 25.94 6.36 -21.17
N PHE A 240 24.83 6.82 -20.63
CA PHE A 240 23.75 5.95 -20.23
C PHE A 240 22.98 5.53 -21.48
N ASP A 241 23.56 4.59 -22.24
CA ASP A 241 22.89 3.98 -23.37
C ASP A 241 21.88 2.95 -22.87
N ASN A 242 20.62 3.11 -23.27
CA ASN A 242 19.54 2.17 -23.03
C ASN A 242 19.20 2.00 -21.54
N MET A 243 18.50 3.00 -21.00
CA MET A 243 17.58 2.78 -19.88
C MET A 243 16.52 1.76 -20.35
N THR A 244 16.87 0.48 -20.29
CA THR A 244 15.98 -0.61 -20.66
C THR A 244 15.00 -0.76 -19.52
N ASP A 245 13.71 -0.71 -19.83
CA ASP A 245 12.66 -0.94 -18.85
C ASP A 245 12.87 -2.31 -18.19
N ILE A 246 13.22 -2.30 -16.90
CA ILE A 246 13.47 -3.52 -16.12
C ILE A 246 12.21 -4.35 -15.93
N THR A 247 11.03 -3.79 -16.20
CA THR A 247 9.77 -4.52 -16.16
C THR A 247 9.41 -5.12 -17.52
N GLY A 248 10.23 -4.93 -18.55
CA GLY A 248 10.03 -5.44 -19.91
C GLY A 248 8.68 -5.04 -20.51
N GLY A 249 8.16 -3.86 -20.17
CA GLY A 249 6.83 -3.39 -20.56
C GLY A 249 5.68 -3.94 -19.72
N GLY A 250 5.96 -4.76 -18.69
CA GLY A 250 4.98 -5.27 -17.74
C GLY A 250 4.62 -4.24 -16.66
N SER A 251 3.36 -4.23 -16.21
CA SER A 251 2.90 -3.35 -15.11
C SER A 251 3.00 -4.07 -13.75
N LEU A 252 3.90 -3.59 -12.88
CA LEU A 252 4.03 -4.05 -11.49
C LEU A 252 3.20 -3.24 -10.49
N SER A 253 2.64 -2.10 -10.93
CA SER A 253 1.95 -1.12 -10.07
C SER A 253 0.87 -1.75 -9.19
N SER A 254 -0.03 -2.56 -9.77
CA SER A 254 -1.13 -3.20 -9.02
C SER A 254 -0.64 -4.14 -7.92
N ARG A 255 0.50 -4.82 -8.13
CA ARG A 255 1.11 -5.74 -7.17
C ARG A 255 1.84 -4.99 -6.06
N ILE A 256 2.58 -3.95 -6.44
CA ILE A 256 3.26 -3.05 -5.48
C ILE A 256 2.20 -2.38 -4.59
N ASP A 257 1.11 -1.90 -5.17
CA ASP A 257 0.00 -1.31 -4.42
C ASP A 257 -0.63 -2.34 -3.46
N MET A 258 -0.90 -3.57 -3.92
CA MET A 258 -1.44 -4.62 -3.05
C MET A 258 -0.49 -4.93 -1.87
N VAL A 259 0.79 -5.14 -2.13
CA VAL A 259 1.79 -5.43 -1.08
C VAL A 259 1.93 -4.26 -0.11
N ARG A 260 1.92 -3.03 -0.62
CA ARG A 260 1.96 -1.81 0.19
C ARG A 260 0.75 -1.74 1.13
N GLU A 261 -0.46 -1.93 0.61
CA GLU A 261 -1.68 -1.89 1.41
C GLU A 261 -1.73 -3.01 2.46
N LEU A 262 -1.37 -4.24 2.07
CA LEU A 262 -1.27 -5.36 3.01
C LEU A 262 -0.28 -5.06 4.14
N THR A 263 0.85 -4.45 3.82
CA THR A 263 1.87 -4.06 4.81
C THR A 263 1.31 -3.01 5.77
N ILE A 264 0.69 -1.94 5.25
CA ILE A 264 0.11 -0.87 6.07
C ILE A 264 -0.98 -1.42 7.00
N ILE A 265 -1.92 -2.21 6.47
CA ILE A 265 -3.01 -2.81 7.25
C ILE A 265 -2.44 -3.78 8.30
N SER A 266 -1.47 -4.61 7.94
CA SER A 266 -0.80 -5.54 8.86
C SER A 266 -0.13 -4.81 10.02
N THR A 267 0.65 -3.77 9.74
CA THR A 267 1.29 -2.95 10.76
C THR A 267 0.27 -2.29 11.68
N ALA A 268 -0.80 -1.70 11.12
CA ALA A 268 -1.86 -1.09 11.91
C ALA A 268 -2.59 -2.11 12.81
N LEU A 269 -2.85 -3.32 12.30
CA LEU A 269 -3.44 -4.41 13.10
C LEU A 269 -2.52 -4.84 14.23
N ASP A 270 -1.22 -4.97 13.97
CA ASP A 270 -0.24 -5.35 14.97
C ASP A 270 -0.17 -4.33 16.12
N GLU A 271 -0.21 -3.04 15.79
CA GLU A 271 -0.30 -1.94 16.74
C GLU A 271 -1.59 -1.97 17.56
N ASP A 272 -2.74 -2.17 16.92
CA ASP A 272 -4.04 -2.23 17.58
C ASP A 272 -4.14 -3.44 18.51
N PHE A 273 -3.70 -4.63 18.06
CA PHE A 273 -3.66 -5.82 18.91
C PHE A 273 -2.78 -5.64 20.14
N SER A 274 -1.60 -5.05 19.95
CA SER A 274 -0.66 -4.81 21.05
C SER A 274 -1.23 -3.80 22.05
N SER A 275 -1.91 -2.75 21.55
CA SER A 275 -2.59 -1.75 22.39
C SER A 275 -3.74 -2.34 23.20
N LEU A 276 -4.46 -3.33 22.64
CA LEU A 276 -5.53 -4.07 23.32
C LEU A 276 -5.00 -5.22 24.22
N GLY A 277 -3.68 -5.42 24.30
CA GLY A 277 -3.09 -6.50 25.10
C GLY A 277 -3.31 -7.91 24.53
N ILE A 278 -3.66 -8.02 23.25
CA ILE A 278 -3.85 -9.30 22.57
C ILE A 278 -2.47 -9.88 22.23
N SER A 279 -2.08 -10.97 22.88
CA SER A 279 -0.75 -11.57 22.72
C SER A 279 -0.48 -12.04 21.28
N SER A 280 0.79 -12.05 20.85
CA SER A 280 1.22 -12.62 19.56
C SER A 280 0.92 -14.12 19.41
N THR A 281 0.71 -14.81 20.53
CA THR A 281 0.29 -16.23 20.57
C THR A 281 -1.21 -16.42 20.45
N ASN A 282 -2.00 -15.34 20.43
CA ASN A 282 -3.45 -15.40 20.25
C ASN A 282 -3.79 -16.05 18.90
N SER A 283 -4.82 -16.91 18.87
CA SER A 283 -5.23 -17.64 17.67
C SER A 283 -5.62 -16.74 16.50
N LEU A 284 -6.16 -15.55 16.77
CA LEU A 284 -6.50 -14.56 15.74
C LEU A 284 -5.23 -14.00 15.09
N ARG A 285 -4.27 -13.54 15.91
CA ARG A 285 -2.98 -13.00 15.43
C ARG A 285 -2.21 -14.07 14.65
N THR A 286 -2.11 -15.28 15.17
CA THR A 286 -1.39 -16.36 14.49
C THR A 286 -2.05 -16.77 13.17
N SER A 287 -3.38 -16.81 13.11
CA SER A 287 -4.10 -17.10 11.85
C SER A 287 -3.92 -16.01 10.81
N LEU A 288 -3.97 -14.74 11.23
CA LEU A 288 -3.75 -13.60 10.35
C LEU A 288 -2.29 -13.56 9.85
N SER A 289 -1.32 -13.70 10.74
CA SER A 289 0.10 -13.77 10.36
C SER A 289 0.38 -14.92 9.40
N ALA A 290 -0.21 -16.10 9.62
CA ALA A 290 -0.07 -17.24 8.72
C ALA A 290 -0.76 -17.04 7.37
N GLY A 291 -1.84 -16.22 7.30
CA GLY A 291 -2.46 -15.82 6.05
C GLY A 291 -1.58 -14.83 5.28
N LEU A 292 -1.07 -13.80 5.95
CA LEU A 292 -0.19 -12.79 5.37
C LEU A 292 1.17 -13.38 4.93
N SER A 293 1.71 -14.36 5.66
CA SER A 293 2.93 -15.07 5.29
C SER A 293 2.78 -15.99 4.07
N LYS A 294 1.57 -16.15 3.53
CA LYS A 294 1.35 -16.82 2.24
C LYS A 294 1.37 -15.83 1.07
N LEU A 295 1.13 -14.55 1.35
CA LEU A 295 1.23 -13.47 0.37
C LEU A 295 2.69 -13.06 0.18
N ASP A 296 3.48 -13.06 1.25
CA ASP A 296 4.93 -13.08 1.18
C ASP A 296 5.41 -14.52 0.99
N ASN A 297 5.62 -14.96 -0.26
CA ASN A 297 6.13 -16.29 -0.53
C ASN A 297 7.62 -16.46 -0.16
N GLY A 298 8.22 -15.51 0.57
CA GLY A 298 9.60 -15.56 1.03
C GLY A 298 10.61 -15.69 -0.10
N ALA A 299 10.22 -15.28 -1.33
CA ALA A 299 10.99 -15.62 -2.51
C ALA A 299 12.41 -15.05 -2.41
N LYS A 300 13.40 -15.94 -2.43
CA LYS A 300 14.80 -15.55 -2.45
C LYS A 300 15.26 -15.50 -3.90
N ALA A 301 15.80 -14.34 -4.27
CA ALA A 301 16.58 -14.23 -5.49
C ALA A 301 17.78 -15.17 -5.40
N LYS A 302 17.91 -16.08 -6.35
CA LYS A 302 19.12 -16.88 -6.53
C LYS A 302 20.15 -16.04 -7.28
N ASN A 303 21.43 -16.42 -7.13
CA ASN A 303 22.55 -15.75 -7.80
C ASN A 303 22.48 -15.85 -9.35
N ASP A 304 21.60 -16.68 -9.89
CA ASP A 304 21.34 -16.82 -11.33
C ASP A 304 20.21 -15.89 -11.83
N GLY A 305 19.71 -14.98 -10.99
CA GLY A 305 18.64 -14.05 -11.33
C GLY A 305 17.26 -14.70 -11.38
N THR A 306 17.09 -15.94 -10.92
CA THR A 306 15.77 -16.56 -10.76
C THR A 306 15.23 -16.36 -9.34
N CYS A 307 13.94 -16.09 -9.21
CA CYS A 307 13.27 -16.06 -7.91
C CYS A 307 12.68 -17.44 -7.63
N SER A 308 13.05 -18.03 -6.49
CA SER A 308 12.39 -19.23 -5.97
C SER A 308 11.47 -18.81 -4.85
N ALA A 309 10.20 -19.25 -4.88
CA ALA A 309 9.38 -19.25 -3.66
C ALA A 309 10.12 -20.01 -2.55
N ALA A 310 9.97 -19.56 -1.30
CA ALA A 310 10.50 -20.24 -0.12
C ALA A 310 9.79 -21.58 0.11
#